data_AF-A0A8J6I3G8-F1
#
_entry.id   AF-A0A8J6I3G8-F1
#
_cell.length_a   1.000
_cell.length_b   1.000
_cell.length_c   1.000
_cell.angle_alpha   90.00
_cell.angle_beta   90.00
_cell.angle_gamma   90.00
#
_symmetry.space_group_name_H-M   'P 1'
#
loop_
_entity.id
_entity.type
_entity.pdbx_description
1 polymer ?
#
loop_
_entity_poly.entity_id
_entity_poly.type
_entity_poly.pdbx_seq_one_letter_code
_entity_poly.pdbx_strand_id
1 'polypeptide(L)'
;MSFSFSVSAVFLPQLLPRAGRIALWGEGITGPDGVELVVSAGGGVRRRVVKAKLLAVDEALPILLDTSVKSPSLAAWSAVALGGLGILARGRLLPAATEDGYGIWRIGPLEPADAQLLHDLAAAMPPEGHAVPVVGSRPVRVSQPTELIRDFWDALADTLPRGGAKGAFARRSPTKVRGPLDWLQPDDTSKLVLRVTLPEIAGEPYRVAICLRSAVDPSLLIEAGELWTAPQAVTARFGANPETALLTGLRRAARTWSALGSVLGQAILRPIEVDDHGIVELLDVAEKLASAGTEVLLPTELLGEPLRLKAVATPTPGSVAGPAFGLPQLLDFTWQPTLGSERLTADEFAQLAEAKRPLVQLRGRWVRVDPALLRKLRRKHKPLTGLTALAAALTDSLEVDGEQVEFEATGVLLALKHRLAELPEVPIPATLEATLRPYQRRGLNWLAGMTDIGLGGCLADDMGLGKTIQVIALHLHRNRETSDGGPTLVVCPTSLLGNWEREITRFAPGVPVRRYHGGGRHLDEVAADEIVLVTYGIVRNDSAELAGVNWGLVVADEAQYVKNPLSRTARQLRTVPAAARLALSGTPVENRLSELWALLDWTTPGLLGPLSAFQRNVAV
;
A
#
# COMPACT_ATOMS: atom_id res chain seq x y z
N MET A 1 26.39 2.58 -23.95
CA MET A 1 26.62 3.57 -25.03
C MET A 1 25.49 4.58 -24.93
N SER A 2 25.77 5.87 -24.73
CA SER A 2 24.72 6.89 -24.66
C SER A 2 24.25 7.23 -26.07
N PHE A 3 23.05 6.80 -26.46
CA PHE A 3 22.48 7.08 -27.78
C PHE A 3 21.75 8.44 -27.80
N SER A 4 22.02 9.23 -28.83
CA SER A 4 21.34 10.50 -29.16
C SER A 4 19.84 10.28 -29.48
N PHE A 5 19.01 11.34 -29.36
CA PHE A 5 17.59 11.36 -29.79
C PHE A 5 17.36 10.97 -31.26
N SER A 6 18.42 10.89 -32.08
CA SER A 6 18.38 10.64 -33.52
C SER A 6 18.60 9.18 -33.96
N VAL A 7 18.63 8.23 -33.03
CA VAL A 7 18.78 6.79 -33.32
C VAL A 7 17.45 6.07 -33.25
N SER A 8 17.06 5.38 -34.33
CA SER A 8 15.86 4.54 -34.42
C SER A 8 16.19 3.05 -34.41
N ALA A 9 15.22 2.24 -34.01
CA ALA A 9 15.31 0.78 -34.02
C ALA A 9 14.16 0.16 -34.80
N VAL A 10 14.45 -0.91 -35.54
CA VAL A 10 13.44 -1.73 -36.24
C VAL A 10 13.87 -3.19 -36.20
N PHE A 11 12.91 -4.10 -36.00
CA PHE A 11 13.17 -5.53 -36.09
C PHE A 11 13.10 -6.00 -37.54
N LEU A 12 14.09 -6.78 -37.94
CA LEU A 12 14.19 -7.42 -39.25
C LEU A 12 13.94 -8.93 -39.08
N PRO A 13 12.72 -9.41 -39.41
CA PRO A 13 12.40 -10.82 -39.30
C PRO A 13 13.20 -11.65 -40.31
N GLN A 14 13.40 -12.92 -39.97
CA GLN A 14 14.08 -13.92 -40.80
C GLN A 14 13.29 -15.23 -40.73
N LEU A 15 13.48 -16.09 -41.73
CA LEU A 15 12.81 -17.40 -41.81
C LEU A 15 12.98 -18.23 -40.53
N LEU A 16 14.17 -18.18 -39.94
CA LEU A 16 14.43 -18.71 -38.60
C LEU A 16 14.29 -17.56 -37.60
N PRO A 17 13.35 -17.61 -36.63
CA PRO A 17 13.12 -16.50 -35.72
C PRO A 17 14.38 -16.03 -35.00
N ARG A 18 15.21 -16.95 -34.47
CA ARG A 18 16.49 -16.62 -33.82
C ARG A 18 17.54 -15.95 -34.72
N ALA A 19 17.39 -16.01 -36.05
CA ALA A 19 18.26 -15.32 -36.98
C ALA A 19 17.83 -13.86 -37.21
N GLY A 20 16.66 -13.47 -36.70
CA GLY A 20 16.19 -12.09 -36.71
C GLY A 20 17.19 -11.12 -36.10
N ARG A 21 17.13 -9.86 -36.55
CA ARG A 21 18.08 -8.82 -36.16
C ARG A 21 17.35 -7.55 -35.77
N ILE A 22 17.82 -6.88 -34.72
CA ILE A 22 17.44 -5.49 -34.46
C ILE A 22 18.41 -4.60 -35.23
N ALA A 23 17.88 -3.76 -36.11
CA ALA A 23 18.64 -2.76 -36.84
C ALA A 23 18.55 -1.42 -36.13
N LEU A 24 19.68 -0.92 -35.63
CA LEU A 24 19.81 0.45 -35.12
C LEU A 24 20.27 1.34 -36.27
N TRP A 25 19.57 2.44 -36.55
CA TRP A 25 19.84 3.31 -37.69
C TRP A 25 19.52 4.78 -37.37
N GLY A 26 20.21 5.73 -38.00
CA GLY A 26 20.06 7.16 -37.70
C GLY A 26 21.40 7.90 -37.64
N GLU A 27 21.39 9.15 -37.17
CA GLU A 27 22.61 9.94 -37.09
C GLU A 27 23.61 9.37 -36.07
N GLY A 28 24.88 9.32 -36.44
CA GLY A 28 25.95 8.78 -35.59
C GLY A 28 26.08 7.25 -35.62
N ILE A 29 25.20 6.52 -36.33
CA ILE A 29 25.37 5.07 -36.53
C ILE A 29 26.23 4.81 -37.77
N THR A 30 27.42 4.24 -37.56
CA THR A 30 28.37 3.84 -38.61
C THR A 30 28.46 2.31 -38.70
N GLY A 31 27.39 1.67 -39.14
CA GLY A 31 27.40 0.24 -39.47
C GLY A 31 27.86 -0.03 -40.91
N PRO A 32 28.51 -1.18 -41.19
CA PRO A 32 28.86 -1.59 -42.55
C PRO A 32 27.64 -2.03 -43.37
N ASP A 33 26.53 -2.35 -42.70
CA ASP A 33 25.37 -2.99 -43.30
C ASP A 33 24.36 -1.97 -43.85
N GLY A 34 23.91 -2.19 -45.09
CA GLY A 34 22.83 -1.45 -45.71
C GLY A 34 21.49 -2.17 -45.51
N VAL A 35 20.53 -1.49 -44.88
CA VAL A 35 19.17 -2.00 -44.67
C VAL A 35 18.20 -1.18 -45.51
N GLU A 36 17.39 -1.84 -46.33
CA GLU A 36 16.31 -1.17 -47.06
C GLU A 36 15.13 -0.90 -46.12
N LEU A 37 14.82 0.38 -45.89
CA LEU A 37 13.68 0.82 -45.10
C LEU A 37 12.78 1.77 -45.90
N VAL A 38 11.52 1.86 -45.49
CA VAL A 38 10.59 2.86 -46.01
C VAL A 38 10.72 4.13 -45.17
N VAL A 39 11.17 5.22 -45.81
CA VAL A 39 11.38 6.51 -45.15
C VAL A 39 10.53 7.59 -45.79
N SER A 40 10.16 8.61 -45.00
CA SER A 40 9.45 9.80 -45.49
C SER A 40 10.31 10.58 -46.48
N ALA A 41 9.72 11.00 -47.60
CA ALA A 41 10.36 11.85 -48.60
C ALA A 41 9.32 12.73 -49.32
N GLY A 42 9.38 14.05 -49.10
CA GLY A 42 8.67 15.04 -49.91
C GLY A 42 7.15 14.86 -50.03
N GLY A 43 6.47 14.57 -48.91
CA GLY A 43 5.00 14.39 -48.88
C GLY A 43 4.52 12.96 -49.15
N GLY A 44 5.43 12.01 -49.37
CA GLY A 44 5.12 10.58 -49.50
C GLY A 44 6.18 9.69 -48.84
N VAL A 45 6.17 8.39 -49.17
CA VAL A 45 7.14 7.41 -48.68
C VAL A 45 7.95 6.82 -49.83
N ARG A 46 9.24 6.54 -49.59
CA ARG A 46 10.11 5.85 -50.54
C ARG A 46 10.99 4.80 -49.86
N ARG A 47 11.39 3.79 -50.61
CA ARG A 47 12.41 2.83 -50.17
C ARG A 47 13.79 3.50 -50.24
N ARG A 48 14.57 3.34 -49.18
CA ARG A 48 15.94 3.86 -49.08
C ARG A 48 16.80 2.85 -48.34
N VAL A 49 17.98 2.59 -48.88
CA VAL A 49 19.03 1.87 -48.14
C VAL A 49 19.67 2.83 -47.14
N VAL A 50 19.54 2.52 -45.86
CA VAL A 50 20.15 3.25 -44.75
C VAL A 50 21.30 2.45 -44.17
N LYS A 51 22.32 3.14 -43.65
CA LYS A 51 23.37 2.49 -42.85
C LYS A 51 22.77 2.12 -41.49
N ALA A 52 22.93 0.87 -41.08
CA ALA A 52 22.43 0.37 -39.81
C ALA A 52 23.47 -0.52 -39.12
N LYS A 53 23.42 -0.57 -37.79
CA LYS A 53 24.10 -1.58 -37.00
C LYS A 53 23.13 -2.72 -36.71
N LEU A 54 23.43 -3.91 -37.22
CA LEU A 54 22.62 -5.11 -37.00
C LEU A 54 23.08 -5.83 -35.74
N LEU A 55 22.13 -6.15 -34.86
CA LEU A 55 22.37 -6.87 -33.61
C LEU A 55 21.53 -8.14 -33.57
N ALA A 56 22.11 -9.24 -33.09
CA ALA A 56 21.33 -10.40 -32.71
C ALA A 56 20.38 -10.06 -31.55
N VAL A 57 19.31 -10.83 -31.38
CA VAL A 57 18.29 -10.55 -30.35
C VAL A 57 18.88 -10.53 -28.94
N ASP A 58 19.77 -11.47 -28.62
CA ASP A 58 20.49 -11.54 -27.35
C ASP A 58 21.45 -10.37 -27.12
N GLU A 59 22.10 -9.88 -28.19
CA GLU A 59 22.96 -8.69 -28.15
C GLU A 59 22.16 -7.38 -28.02
N ALA A 60 20.95 -7.34 -28.60
CA ALA A 60 20.08 -6.18 -28.60
C ALA A 60 19.34 -6.01 -27.26
N LEU A 61 19.03 -7.10 -26.56
CA LEU A 61 18.25 -7.08 -25.31
C LEU A 61 18.82 -6.13 -24.23
N PRO A 62 20.12 -6.15 -23.89
CA PRO A 62 20.68 -5.21 -22.92
C PRO A 62 20.52 -3.74 -23.32
N ILE A 63 20.49 -3.44 -24.63
CA ILE A 63 20.32 -2.08 -25.15
C ILE A 63 18.84 -1.68 -25.10
N LEU A 64 17.93 -2.60 -25.43
CA LEU A 64 16.49 -2.36 -25.38
C LEU A 64 15.99 -2.21 -23.94
N LEU A 65 16.58 -2.92 -22.98
CA LEU A 65 16.19 -2.88 -21.57
C LEU A 65 16.86 -1.73 -20.77
N ASP A 66 17.72 -0.95 -21.42
CA ASP A 66 18.35 0.21 -20.80
C ASP A 66 17.36 1.39 -20.73
N THR A 67 17.02 1.80 -19.51
CA THR A 67 16.05 2.88 -19.22
C THR A 67 16.58 4.29 -19.56
N SER A 68 17.85 4.42 -19.97
CA SER A 68 18.46 5.70 -20.31
C SER A 68 18.20 6.16 -21.76
N VAL A 69 17.61 5.30 -22.59
CA VAL A 69 17.46 5.50 -24.04
C VAL A 69 16.23 6.36 -24.36
N LYS A 70 16.37 7.35 -25.26
CA LYS A 70 15.41 8.47 -25.42
C LYS A 70 14.61 8.52 -26.73
N SER A 71 14.78 7.60 -27.69
CA SER A 71 14.06 7.67 -28.97
C SER A 71 12.74 6.89 -28.98
N PRO A 72 11.71 7.34 -29.73
CA PRO A 72 10.38 6.70 -29.72
C PRO A 72 10.39 5.23 -30.15
N SER A 73 11.12 4.87 -31.21
CA SER A 73 11.16 3.49 -31.71
C SER A 73 11.95 2.56 -30.79
N LEU A 74 12.99 3.04 -30.11
CA LEU A 74 13.69 2.27 -29.08
C LEU A 74 12.81 2.01 -27.86
N ALA A 75 12.05 3.02 -27.41
CA ALA A 75 11.10 2.86 -26.31
C ALA A 75 9.99 1.85 -26.65
N ALA A 76 9.46 1.89 -27.88
CA ALA A 76 8.47 0.92 -28.34
C ALA A 76 9.03 -0.51 -28.37
N TRP A 77 10.23 -0.71 -28.92
CA TRP A 77 10.88 -2.02 -28.93
C TRP A 77 11.32 -2.51 -27.54
N SER A 78 11.59 -1.59 -26.61
CA SER A 78 11.80 -1.90 -25.18
C SER A 78 10.54 -2.46 -24.54
N ALA A 79 9.40 -1.80 -24.71
CA ALA A 79 8.11 -2.25 -24.19
C ALA A 79 7.72 -3.61 -24.80
N VAL A 80 7.95 -3.80 -26.11
CA VAL A 80 7.74 -5.07 -26.79
C VAL A 80 8.64 -6.18 -26.23
N ALA A 81 9.92 -5.90 -25.96
CA ALA A 81 10.84 -6.84 -25.34
C ALA A 81 10.40 -7.24 -23.93
N LEU A 82 10.01 -6.26 -23.10
CA LEU A 82 9.49 -6.52 -21.76
C LEU A 82 8.21 -7.37 -21.79
N GLY A 83 7.26 -7.06 -22.68
CA GLY A 83 6.05 -7.85 -22.86
C GLY A 83 6.34 -9.31 -23.25
N GLY A 84 7.23 -9.52 -24.22
CA GLY A 84 7.64 -10.85 -24.65
C GLY A 84 8.36 -11.65 -23.56
N LEU A 85 9.28 -11.00 -22.84
CA LEU A 85 9.99 -11.59 -21.70
C LEU A 85 9.04 -11.95 -20.56
N GLY A 86 8.02 -11.14 -20.28
CA GLY A 86 6.98 -11.45 -19.29
C GLY A 86 6.16 -12.70 -19.66
N ILE A 87 5.80 -12.84 -20.94
CA ILE A 87 5.11 -14.05 -21.43
C ILE A 87 6.02 -15.29 -21.31
N LEU A 88 7.30 -15.15 -21.66
CA LEU A 88 8.29 -16.24 -21.52
C LEU A 88 8.54 -16.63 -20.06
N ALA A 89 8.60 -15.67 -19.14
CA ALA A 89 8.77 -15.91 -17.71
C ALA A 89 7.60 -16.71 -17.11
N ARG A 90 6.40 -16.56 -17.67
CA ARG A 90 5.21 -17.38 -17.34
C ARG A 90 5.25 -18.78 -18.00
N GLY A 91 6.35 -19.15 -18.66
CA GLY A 91 6.55 -20.47 -19.24
C GLY A 91 5.75 -20.73 -20.52
N ARG A 92 5.24 -19.69 -21.19
CA ARG A 92 4.37 -19.80 -22.37
C ARG A 92 5.18 -19.92 -23.65
N LEU A 93 5.71 -21.11 -23.87
CA LEU A 93 6.59 -21.46 -24.97
C LEU A 93 6.08 -22.74 -25.65
N LEU A 94 5.98 -22.73 -26.98
CA LEU A 94 5.54 -23.90 -27.76
C LEU A 94 6.59 -24.31 -28.80
N PRO A 95 6.82 -25.63 -28.99
CA PRO A 95 7.62 -26.10 -30.10
C PRO A 95 6.81 -25.98 -31.40
N ALA A 96 7.45 -25.54 -32.48
CA ALA A 96 6.86 -25.43 -33.81
C ALA A 96 7.89 -25.80 -34.90
N ALA A 97 7.45 -25.83 -36.16
CA ALA A 97 8.32 -26.00 -37.33
C ALA A 97 8.13 -24.86 -38.33
N THR A 98 9.21 -24.43 -38.98
CA THR A 98 9.13 -23.56 -40.16
C THR A 98 8.51 -24.32 -41.34
N GLU A 99 8.11 -23.60 -42.41
CA GLU A 99 7.65 -24.22 -43.66
C GLU A 99 8.67 -25.24 -44.24
N ASP A 100 9.97 -24.92 -44.13
CA ASP A 100 11.06 -25.82 -44.55
C ASP A 100 11.37 -26.98 -43.57
N GLY A 101 10.56 -27.13 -42.51
CA GLY A 101 10.63 -28.23 -41.54
C GLY A 101 11.68 -28.09 -40.44
N TYR A 102 12.19 -26.88 -40.15
CA TYR A 102 13.15 -26.64 -39.06
C TYR A 102 12.46 -26.41 -37.72
N GLY A 103 12.97 -27.04 -36.66
CA GLY A 103 12.42 -26.90 -35.31
C GLY A 103 12.70 -25.53 -34.69
N ILE A 104 11.64 -24.85 -34.24
CA ILE A 104 11.67 -23.52 -33.65
C ILE A 104 10.84 -23.48 -32.36
N TRP A 105 11.14 -22.53 -31.48
CA TRP A 105 10.26 -22.18 -30.36
C TRP A 105 9.47 -20.91 -30.69
N ARG A 106 8.22 -20.86 -30.24
CA ARG A 106 7.32 -19.70 -30.40
C ARG A 106 6.68 -19.30 -29.10
N ILE A 107 6.30 -18.03 -28.98
CA ILE A 107 5.53 -17.55 -27.83
C ILE A 107 4.06 -17.96 -27.99
N GLY A 108 3.54 -18.71 -27.03
CA GLY A 108 2.11 -19.04 -26.99
C GLY A 108 1.74 -20.20 -26.04
N PRO A 109 0.43 -20.54 -25.99
CA PRO A 109 -0.68 -19.78 -26.56
C PRO A 109 -0.85 -18.44 -25.82
N LEU A 110 -1.29 -17.39 -26.54
CA LEU A 110 -1.54 -16.08 -25.93
C LEU A 110 -2.86 -16.11 -25.15
N GLU A 111 -2.86 -15.53 -23.95
CA GLU A 111 -4.10 -15.29 -23.20
C GLU A 111 -4.83 -14.06 -23.73
N PRO A 112 -6.11 -13.84 -23.38
CA PRO A 112 -6.83 -12.62 -23.79
C PRO A 112 -6.09 -11.33 -23.40
N ALA A 113 -5.45 -11.31 -22.23
CA ALA A 113 -4.62 -10.18 -21.79
C ALA A 113 -3.36 -9.99 -22.66
N ASP A 114 -2.75 -11.08 -23.13
CA ASP A 114 -1.56 -11.02 -23.98
C ASP A 114 -1.91 -10.59 -25.40
N ALA A 115 -3.08 -11.00 -25.89
CA ALA A 115 -3.63 -10.53 -27.16
C ALA A 115 -3.97 -9.02 -27.10
N GLN A 116 -4.51 -8.54 -25.98
CA GLN A 116 -4.74 -7.12 -25.76
C GLN A 116 -3.42 -6.33 -25.69
N LEU A 117 -2.43 -6.83 -24.93
CA LEU A 117 -1.10 -6.21 -24.86
C LEU A 117 -0.45 -6.10 -26.25
N LEU A 118 -0.54 -7.16 -27.06
CA LEU A 118 -0.06 -7.15 -28.44
C LEU A 118 -0.74 -6.05 -29.27
N HIS A 119 -2.06 -5.91 -29.13
CA HIS A 119 -2.82 -4.88 -29.83
C HIS A 119 -2.39 -3.48 -29.41
N ASP A 120 -2.24 -3.23 -28.11
CA ASP A 120 -1.84 -1.93 -27.56
C ASP A 120 -0.43 -1.53 -28.00
N LEU A 121 0.52 -2.49 -27.96
CA LEU A 121 1.89 -2.29 -28.42
C LEU A 121 1.95 -2.02 -29.93
N ALA A 122 1.14 -2.72 -30.72
CA ALA A 122 1.06 -2.50 -32.16
C ALA A 122 0.48 -1.12 -32.49
N ALA A 123 -0.56 -0.68 -31.76
CA ALA A 123 -1.16 0.63 -31.92
C ALA A 123 -0.21 1.78 -31.53
N ALA A 124 0.65 1.55 -30.53
CA ALA A 124 1.63 2.52 -30.06
C ALA A 124 2.95 2.52 -30.87
N MET A 125 3.13 1.61 -31.83
CA MET A 125 4.38 1.46 -32.57
C MET A 125 4.61 2.65 -33.53
N PRO A 126 5.68 3.45 -33.36
CA PRO A 126 5.95 4.57 -34.24
C PRO A 126 6.34 4.11 -35.66
N PRO A 127 6.13 4.93 -36.71
CA PRO A 127 6.45 4.59 -38.10
C PRO A 127 7.87 4.07 -38.31
N GLU A 128 8.85 4.66 -37.65
CA GLU A 128 10.26 4.26 -37.71
C GLU A 128 10.50 2.88 -37.12
N GLY A 129 9.65 2.46 -36.18
CA GLY A 129 9.70 1.17 -35.48
C GLY A 129 9.22 -0.01 -36.32
N HIS A 130 8.48 0.23 -37.41
CA HIS A 130 7.94 -0.78 -38.30
C HIS A 130 8.16 -0.47 -39.80
N ALA A 131 9.19 0.32 -40.11
CA ALA A 131 9.53 0.80 -41.45
C ALA A 131 10.03 -0.27 -42.45
N VAL A 132 9.81 -1.56 -42.17
CA VAL A 132 10.26 -2.68 -43.01
C VAL A 132 9.37 -2.80 -44.25
N PRO A 133 9.92 -2.72 -45.48
CA PRO A 133 9.13 -2.77 -46.71
C PRO A 133 8.51 -4.16 -46.93
N VAL A 134 7.25 -4.20 -47.35
CA VAL A 134 6.62 -5.43 -47.85
C VAL A 134 7.15 -5.72 -49.26
N VAL A 135 7.84 -6.85 -49.42
CA VAL A 135 8.44 -7.29 -50.68
C VAL A 135 7.37 -7.38 -51.78
N GLY A 136 7.68 -6.87 -52.98
CA GLY A 136 6.77 -6.93 -54.14
C GLY A 136 5.55 -6.00 -54.10
N SER A 137 5.31 -5.24 -53.03
CA SER A 137 4.14 -4.35 -52.92
C SER A 137 4.23 -3.11 -53.84
N ARG A 138 3.14 -2.83 -54.58
CA ARG A 138 2.89 -1.56 -55.28
C ARG A 138 1.43 -1.14 -55.03
N PRO A 139 1.14 0.04 -54.42
CA PRO A 139 2.08 1.04 -53.89
C PRO A 139 2.94 0.51 -52.74
N VAL A 140 4.00 1.25 -52.36
CA VAL A 140 4.92 0.85 -51.28
C VAL A 140 4.15 0.69 -49.96
N ARG A 141 4.26 -0.49 -49.35
CA ARG A 141 3.68 -0.79 -48.03
C ARG A 141 4.78 -1.14 -47.02
N VAL A 142 4.51 -0.89 -45.75
CA VAL A 142 5.33 -1.33 -44.60
C VAL A 142 4.68 -2.52 -43.91
N SER A 143 5.48 -3.29 -43.20
CA SER A 143 5.02 -4.47 -42.44
C SER A 143 4.09 -4.05 -41.31
N GLN A 144 3.08 -4.88 -41.00
CA GLN A 144 2.16 -4.55 -39.92
C GLN A 144 2.89 -4.64 -38.57
N PRO A 145 2.70 -3.67 -37.66
CA PRO A 145 3.32 -3.70 -36.34
C PRO A 145 3.02 -4.99 -35.56
N THR A 146 1.78 -5.48 -35.63
CA THR A 146 1.35 -6.72 -34.98
C THR A 146 2.16 -7.93 -35.43
N GLU A 147 2.42 -8.05 -36.74
CA GLU A 147 3.21 -9.15 -37.31
C GLU A 147 4.68 -9.04 -36.87
N LEU A 148 5.28 -7.85 -36.97
CA LEU A 148 6.67 -7.62 -36.56
C LEU A 148 6.91 -7.87 -35.06
N ILE A 149 5.95 -7.48 -34.21
CA ILE A 149 6.01 -7.75 -32.77
C ILE A 149 5.94 -9.25 -32.52
N ARG A 150 5.06 -9.98 -33.23
CA ARG A 150 4.95 -11.43 -33.11
C ARG A 150 6.21 -12.14 -33.56
N ASP A 151 6.80 -11.73 -34.69
CA ASP A 151 8.05 -12.29 -35.18
C ASP A 151 9.21 -12.05 -34.21
N PHE A 152 9.25 -10.87 -33.56
CA PHE A 152 10.25 -10.57 -32.55
C PHE A 152 10.05 -11.40 -31.27
N TRP A 153 8.81 -11.57 -30.82
CA TRP A 153 8.46 -12.47 -29.71
C TRP A 153 8.87 -13.91 -29.99
N ASP A 154 8.62 -14.41 -31.20
CA ASP A 154 9.11 -15.72 -31.63
C ASP A 154 10.64 -15.77 -31.68
N ALA A 155 11.31 -14.68 -32.06
CA ALA A 155 12.76 -14.61 -32.02
C ALA A 155 13.32 -14.66 -30.59
N LEU A 156 12.66 -14.02 -29.61
CA LEU A 156 13.00 -14.15 -28.18
C LEU A 156 12.83 -15.59 -27.70
N ALA A 157 11.67 -16.20 -28.00
CA ALA A 157 11.36 -17.59 -27.68
C ALA A 157 12.36 -18.57 -28.30
N ASP A 158 12.82 -18.30 -29.53
CA ASP A 158 13.74 -19.19 -30.24
C ASP A 158 15.21 -19.01 -29.84
N THR A 159 15.56 -17.89 -29.21
CA THR A 159 16.92 -17.53 -28.82
C THR A 159 17.26 -17.89 -27.37
N LEU A 160 16.37 -17.60 -26.41
CA LEU A 160 16.66 -17.67 -24.97
C LEU A 160 16.61 -19.09 -24.34
N PRO A 161 15.60 -19.95 -24.60
CA PRO A 161 15.36 -21.20 -23.86
C PRO A 161 16.23 -22.40 -24.27
N ARG A 162 17.07 -22.29 -25.31
CA ARG A 162 17.79 -23.43 -25.92
C ARG A 162 18.90 -24.06 -25.04
N GLY A 163 19.01 -23.68 -23.76
CA GLY A 163 20.00 -24.16 -22.80
C GLY A 163 19.67 -25.49 -22.08
N GLY A 164 18.52 -26.13 -22.33
CA GLY A 164 18.11 -27.35 -21.60
C GLY A 164 17.24 -28.37 -22.36
N ALA A 165 16.92 -28.14 -23.63
CA ALA A 165 16.08 -29.04 -24.43
C ALA A 165 16.89 -30.22 -25.04
N LYS A 166 16.22 -31.19 -25.68
CA LYS A 166 16.87 -32.25 -26.50
C LYS A 166 16.52 -32.10 -27.99
N GLY A 167 17.41 -32.56 -28.88
CA GLY A 167 17.12 -32.64 -30.32
C GLY A 167 17.05 -31.28 -31.04
N ALA A 168 16.10 -31.13 -31.98
CA ALA A 168 15.98 -29.96 -32.86
C ALA A 168 15.70 -28.64 -32.11
N PHE A 169 15.22 -28.73 -30.88
CA PHE A 169 14.83 -27.61 -30.02
C PHE A 169 15.92 -27.18 -29.04
N ALA A 170 17.03 -27.94 -28.99
CA ALA A 170 18.19 -27.67 -28.14
C ALA A 170 19.34 -26.99 -28.89
N ARG A 171 19.51 -27.33 -30.17
CA ARG A 171 20.66 -26.88 -30.96
C ARG A 171 20.44 -25.46 -31.45
N ARG A 172 21.48 -24.63 -31.40
CA ARG A 172 21.45 -23.30 -32.06
C ARG A 172 21.50 -23.44 -33.59
N SER A 173 22.15 -24.50 -34.10
CA SER A 173 22.17 -24.82 -35.52
C SER A 173 20.79 -25.31 -36.02
N PRO A 174 20.34 -24.85 -37.21
CA PRO A 174 19.07 -25.29 -37.79
C PRO A 174 19.02 -26.80 -37.91
N THR A 175 18.03 -27.41 -37.28
CA THR A 175 17.87 -28.86 -37.25
C THR A 175 16.45 -29.18 -37.71
N LYS A 176 16.31 -30.04 -38.73
CA LYS A 176 15.00 -30.49 -39.22
C LYS A 176 14.30 -31.37 -38.18
N VAL A 177 13.00 -31.14 -37.98
CA VAL A 177 12.16 -32.03 -37.19
C VAL A 177 11.93 -33.31 -38.00
N ARG A 178 12.08 -34.47 -37.36
CA ARG A 178 11.82 -35.79 -37.96
C ARG A 178 10.63 -36.43 -37.26
N GLY A 179 9.65 -36.91 -38.01
CA GLY A 179 8.41 -37.53 -37.50
C GLY A 179 7.14 -36.73 -37.81
N PRO A 180 5.94 -37.24 -37.46
CA PRO A 180 4.67 -36.52 -37.62
C PRO A 180 4.75 -35.16 -36.92
N LEU A 181 4.14 -34.09 -37.47
CA LEU A 181 4.19 -32.74 -36.87
C LEU A 181 3.02 -32.49 -35.88
N ASP A 182 2.12 -33.47 -35.71
CA ASP A 182 0.90 -33.33 -34.93
C ASP A 182 1.15 -33.11 -33.43
N TRP A 183 2.32 -33.55 -32.93
CA TRP A 183 2.76 -33.29 -31.55
C TRP A 183 3.27 -31.85 -31.33
N LEU A 184 3.38 -31.02 -32.38
CA LEU A 184 3.76 -29.61 -32.33
C LEU A 184 2.55 -28.65 -32.28
N GLN A 185 1.33 -29.16 -32.41
CA GLN A 185 0.11 -28.36 -32.23
C GLN A 185 -0.01 -27.99 -30.75
N PRO A 186 -0.38 -26.74 -30.40
CA PRO A 186 -0.71 -26.40 -29.02
C PRO A 186 -1.78 -27.37 -28.54
N ASP A 187 -1.44 -28.05 -27.45
CA ASP A 187 -2.25 -29.03 -26.76
C ASP A 187 -3.71 -28.57 -26.65
N ASP A 188 -4.58 -29.16 -27.48
CA ASP A 188 -6.00 -29.34 -27.21
C ASP A 188 -6.15 -30.45 -26.14
N THR A 189 -5.28 -30.43 -25.13
CA THR A 189 -5.15 -31.50 -24.15
C THR A 189 -6.00 -31.21 -22.94
N SER A 190 -6.73 -32.25 -22.56
CA SER A 190 -7.52 -32.25 -21.37
C SER A 190 -6.69 -31.95 -20.13
N LYS A 191 -7.24 -31.16 -19.22
CA LYS A 191 -6.55 -30.69 -18.01
C LYS A 191 -6.87 -31.59 -16.83
N LEU A 192 -5.87 -31.84 -15.99
CA LEU A 192 -6.09 -32.48 -14.70
C LEU A 192 -6.86 -31.52 -13.79
N VAL A 193 -7.89 -32.03 -13.12
CA VAL A 193 -8.69 -31.27 -12.16
C VAL A 193 -8.75 -32.04 -10.84
N LEU A 194 -8.44 -31.38 -9.73
CA LEU A 194 -8.65 -31.89 -8.38
C LEU A 194 -9.93 -31.27 -7.83
N ARG A 195 -10.98 -32.07 -7.65
CA ARG A 195 -12.27 -31.60 -7.13
C ARG A 195 -12.42 -31.97 -5.67
N VAL A 196 -12.47 -30.96 -4.81
CA VAL A 196 -12.66 -31.13 -3.36
C VAL A 196 -14.15 -31.25 -3.04
N THR A 197 -14.51 -32.20 -2.18
CA THR A 197 -15.84 -32.38 -1.61
C THR A 197 -15.74 -32.29 -0.09
N LEU A 198 -16.63 -31.51 0.51
CA LEU A 198 -16.70 -31.33 1.96
C LEU A 198 -17.28 -32.58 2.65
N PRO A 199 -16.80 -32.91 3.86
CA PRO A 199 -17.47 -33.90 4.69
C PRO A 199 -18.82 -33.38 5.18
N GLU A 200 -19.78 -34.30 5.38
CA GLU A 200 -21.09 -33.96 5.98
C GLU A 200 -20.97 -33.66 7.48
N ILE A 201 -19.99 -34.27 8.15
CA ILE A 201 -19.74 -34.12 9.59
C ILE A 201 -18.36 -33.51 9.83
N ALA A 202 -18.30 -32.49 10.67
CA ALA A 202 -17.05 -31.80 10.98
C ALA A 202 -16.01 -32.74 11.65
N GLY A 203 -14.89 -32.98 10.98
CA GLY A 203 -13.81 -33.86 11.45
C GLY A 203 -13.68 -35.19 10.71
N GLU A 204 -14.60 -35.48 9.79
CA GLU A 204 -14.39 -36.51 8.77
C GLU A 204 -13.44 -35.99 7.67
N PRO A 205 -12.76 -36.89 6.93
CA PRO A 205 -11.84 -36.48 5.88
C PRO A 205 -12.57 -35.85 4.69
N TYR A 206 -11.91 -34.90 4.05
CA TYR A 206 -12.33 -34.32 2.78
C TYR A 206 -12.01 -35.29 1.65
N ARG A 207 -12.90 -35.37 0.67
CA ARG A 207 -12.68 -36.21 -0.51
C ARG A 207 -12.19 -35.35 -1.67
N VAL A 208 -11.00 -35.65 -2.18
CA VAL A 208 -10.45 -35.02 -3.40
C VAL A 208 -10.52 -35.99 -4.56
N ALA A 209 -11.47 -35.76 -5.47
CA ALA A 209 -11.60 -36.52 -6.70
C ALA A 209 -10.57 -36.06 -7.74
N ILE A 210 -9.95 -37.02 -8.41
CA ILE A 210 -9.01 -36.79 -9.51
C ILE A 210 -9.82 -36.87 -10.80
N CYS A 211 -9.90 -35.77 -11.54
CA CYS A 211 -10.73 -35.65 -12.72
C CYS A 211 -9.91 -35.19 -13.92
N LEU A 212 -10.46 -35.41 -15.11
CA LEU A 212 -9.97 -34.88 -16.37
C LEU A 212 -11.04 -33.96 -16.96
N ARG A 213 -10.67 -32.75 -17.36
CA ARG A 213 -11.56 -31.77 -18.03
C ARG A 213 -11.24 -31.70 -19.52
N SER A 214 -12.27 -31.78 -20.35
CA SER A 214 -12.11 -31.66 -21.80
C SER A 214 -11.66 -30.24 -22.21
N ALA A 215 -10.72 -30.16 -23.16
CA ALA A 215 -10.35 -28.91 -23.81
C ALA A 215 -11.44 -28.44 -24.81
N VAL A 216 -12.15 -29.37 -25.43
CA VAL A 216 -13.20 -29.13 -26.43
C VAL A 216 -14.51 -28.66 -25.78
N ASP A 217 -14.86 -29.25 -24.63
CA ASP A 217 -16.03 -28.88 -23.83
C ASP A 217 -15.60 -28.69 -22.37
N PRO A 218 -15.27 -27.44 -21.96
CA PRO A 218 -14.83 -27.16 -20.61
C PRO A 218 -15.84 -27.53 -19.53
N SER A 219 -17.12 -27.73 -19.85
CA SER A 219 -18.13 -28.17 -18.87
C SER A 219 -18.03 -29.67 -18.56
N LEU A 220 -17.40 -30.45 -19.45
CA LEU A 220 -17.28 -31.89 -19.35
C LEU A 220 -16.09 -32.30 -18.47
N LEU A 221 -16.40 -32.94 -17.35
CA LEU A 221 -15.47 -33.54 -16.40
C LEU A 221 -15.73 -35.03 -16.29
N ILE A 222 -14.68 -35.83 -16.24
CA ILE A 222 -14.76 -37.27 -15.94
C ILE A 222 -13.83 -37.61 -14.79
N GLU A 223 -14.31 -38.38 -13.81
CA GLU A 223 -13.45 -38.90 -12.75
C GLU A 223 -12.50 -39.94 -13.32
N ALA A 224 -11.26 -39.97 -12.80
CA ALA A 224 -10.22 -40.86 -13.27
C ALA A 224 -10.69 -42.32 -13.29
N GLY A 225 -11.33 -42.80 -12.22
CA GLY A 225 -11.83 -44.17 -12.13
C GLY A 225 -12.84 -44.57 -13.21
N GLU A 226 -13.53 -43.61 -13.83
CA GLU A 226 -14.54 -43.85 -14.87
C GLU A 226 -13.96 -43.79 -16.28
N LEU A 227 -12.79 -43.16 -16.45
CA LEU A 227 -12.18 -42.91 -17.76
C LEU A 227 -11.92 -44.20 -18.54
N TRP A 228 -11.43 -45.25 -17.88
CA TRP A 228 -11.10 -46.53 -18.49
C TRP A 228 -12.32 -47.34 -18.96
N THR A 229 -13.50 -47.03 -18.42
CA THR A 229 -14.75 -47.72 -18.74
C THR A 229 -15.69 -46.88 -19.60
N ALA A 230 -15.33 -45.62 -19.88
CA ALA A 230 -16.18 -44.69 -20.60
C ALA A 230 -16.32 -45.05 -22.08
N PRO A 231 -17.51 -44.82 -22.70
CA PRO A 231 -17.70 -45.04 -24.13
C PRO A 231 -16.72 -44.23 -24.98
N GLN A 232 -16.30 -44.77 -26.14
CA GLN A 232 -15.35 -44.11 -27.04
C GLN A 232 -15.83 -42.70 -27.49
N ALA A 233 -17.14 -42.51 -27.63
CA ALA A 233 -17.73 -41.21 -27.96
C ALA A 233 -17.50 -40.15 -26.87
N VAL A 234 -17.36 -40.56 -25.61
CA VAL A 234 -17.06 -39.69 -24.47
C VAL A 234 -15.56 -39.45 -24.37
N THR A 235 -14.74 -40.49 -24.44
CA THR A 235 -13.26 -40.36 -24.35
C THR A 235 -12.67 -39.56 -25.50
N ALA A 236 -13.25 -39.63 -26.70
CA ALA A 236 -12.85 -38.80 -27.85
C ALA A 236 -12.96 -37.29 -27.59
N ARG A 237 -13.86 -36.86 -26.67
CA ARG A 237 -13.99 -35.45 -26.29
C ARG A 237 -12.84 -34.97 -25.41
N PHE A 238 -12.01 -35.87 -24.89
CA PHE A 238 -10.86 -35.55 -24.04
C PHE A 238 -9.52 -35.60 -24.80
N GLY A 239 -9.57 -35.59 -26.13
CA GLY A 239 -8.40 -35.61 -27.01
C GLY A 239 -7.98 -37.02 -27.41
N ALA A 240 -6.88 -37.12 -28.17
CA ALA A 240 -6.45 -38.39 -28.77
C ALA A 240 -5.96 -39.43 -27.75
N ASN A 241 -5.42 -39.01 -26.61
CA ASN A 241 -4.85 -39.89 -25.58
C ASN A 241 -5.18 -39.37 -24.15
N PRO A 242 -6.44 -39.45 -23.71
CA PRO A 242 -6.87 -38.86 -22.44
C PRO A 242 -6.22 -39.51 -21.22
N GLU A 243 -5.93 -40.81 -21.28
CA GLU A 243 -5.23 -41.54 -20.22
C GLU A 243 -3.79 -41.01 -20.02
N THR A 244 -3.08 -40.76 -21.11
CA THR A 244 -1.73 -40.20 -21.07
C THR A 244 -1.74 -38.78 -20.52
N ALA A 245 -2.74 -37.97 -20.90
CA ALA A 245 -2.92 -36.62 -20.36
C ALA A 245 -3.17 -36.65 -18.84
N LEU A 246 -4.07 -37.54 -18.38
CA LEU A 246 -4.38 -37.76 -16.96
C LEU A 246 -3.14 -38.17 -16.16
N LEU A 247 -2.41 -39.21 -16.59
CA LEU A 247 -1.24 -39.71 -15.87
C LEU A 247 -0.07 -38.73 -15.88
N THR A 248 0.10 -37.99 -16.98
CA THR A 248 1.15 -36.96 -17.09
C THR A 248 0.83 -35.77 -16.20
N GLY A 249 -0.42 -35.31 -16.20
CA GLY A 249 -0.91 -34.28 -15.28
C GLY A 249 -0.72 -34.72 -13.82
N LEU A 250 -1.14 -35.94 -13.48
CA LEU A 250 -1.06 -36.46 -12.11
C LEU A 250 0.40 -36.55 -11.62
N ARG A 251 1.33 -36.99 -12.46
CA ARG A 251 2.77 -37.00 -12.12
C ARG A 251 3.35 -35.60 -11.93
N ARG A 252 2.86 -34.59 -12.65
CA ARG A 252 3.26 -33.19 -12.45
C ARG A 252 2.71 -32.67 -11.13
N ALA A 253 1.41 -32.85 -10.90
CA ALA A 253 0.73 -32.41 -9.68
C ALA A 253 1.32 -33.05 -8.41
N ALA A 254 1.68 -34.34 -8.45
CA ALA A 254 2.28 -35.05 -7.31
C ALA A 254 3.67 -34.53 -6.90
N ARG A 255 4.37 -33.77 -7.76
CA ARG A 255 5.62 -33.08 -7.38
C ARG A 255 5.36 -31.82 -6.55
N THR A 256 4.15 -31.28 -6.64
CA THR A 256 3.73 -30.04 -5.98
C THR A 256 2.91 -30.34 -4.72
N TRP A 257 2.03 -31.33 -4.78
CA TRP A 257 1.22 -31.77 -3.64
C TRP A 257 1.46 -33.26 -3.35
N SER A 258 2.08 -33.52 -2.20
CA SER A 258 2.64 -34.84 -1.87
C SER A 258 1.57 -35.93 -1.67
N ALA A 259 0.35 -35.55 -1.27
CA ALA A 259 -0.77 -36.47 -1.05
C ALA A 259 -1.14 -37.31 -2.28
N LEU A 260 -0.95 -36.77 -3.49
CA LEU A 260 -1.19 -37.48 -4.75
C LEU A 260 -0.17 -38.61 -5.02
N GLY A 261 0.97 -38.60 -4.34
CA GLY A 261 2.00 -39.64 -4.49
C GLY A 261 1.48 -41.05 -4.18
N SER A 262 0.55 -41.16 -3.22
CA SER A 262 -0.09 -42.42 -2.82
C SER A 262 -0.93 -43.07 -3.93
N VAL A 263 -1.37 -42.29 -4.93
CA VAL A 263 -2.28 -42.74 -5.99
C VAL A 263 -1.54 -43.17 -7.25
N LEU A 264 -0.33 -42.67 -7.48
CA LEU A 264 0.47 -42.94 -8.69
C LEU A 264 0.82 -44.43 -8.90
N GLY A 265 0.78 -45.24 -7.83
CA GLY A 265 1.04 -46.68 -7.87
C GLY A 265 -0.21 -47.56 -7.93
N GLN A 266 -1.41 -46.97 -7.93
CA GLN A 266 -2.67 -47.72 -7.88
C GLN A 266 -3.13 -48.12 -9.29
N ALA A 267 -3.66 -49.35 -9.42
CA ALA A 267 -4.22 -49.83 -10.68
C ALA A 267 -5.51 -49.09 -11.10
N ILE A 268 -6.23 -48.53 -10.12
CA ILE A 268 -7.43 -47.71 -10.33
C ILE A 268 -7.23 -46.43 -9.53
N LEU A 269 -7.26 -45.28 -10.22
CA LEU A 269 -7.12 -43.98 -9.58
C LEU A 269 -8.42 -43.63 -8.85
N ARG A 270 -8.42 -43.78 -7.52
CA ARG A 270 -9.56 -43.44 -6.67
C ARG A 270 -9.42 -42.01 -6.12
N PRO A 271 -10.54 -41.37 -5.72
CA PRO A 271 -10.50 -40.17 -4.90
C PRO A 271 -9.66 -40.41 -3.64
N ILE A 272 -8.94 -39.38 -3.20
CA ILE A 272 -8.16 -39.44 -1.95
C ILE A 272 -8.93 -38.78 -0.81
N GLU A 273 -8.76 -39.34 0.37
CA GLU A 273 -9.24 -38.78 1.62
C GLU A 273 -8.10 -38.02 2.29
N VAL A 274 -8.35 -36.77 2.65
CA VAL A 274 -7.37 -35.89 3.30
C VAL A 274 -8.00 -35.27 4.54
N ASP A 275 -7.19 -35.03 5.57
CA ASP A 275 -7.64 -34.34 6.77
C ASP A 275 -7.57 -32.80 6.61
N ASP A 276 -7.86 -32.06 7.69
CA ASP A 276 -7.77 -30.59 7.69
C ASP A 276 -6.37 -30.09 7.29
N HIS A 277 -5.30 -30.82 7.64
CA HIS A 277 -3.95 -30.43 7.29
C HIS A 277 -3.69 -30.59 5.78
N GLY A 278 -4.12 -31.71 5.21
CA GLY A 278 -4.01 -31.97 3.78
C GLY A 278 -4.78 -30.98 2.91
N ILE A 279 -5.96 -30.52 3.34
CA ILE A 279 -6.68 -29.43 2.64
C ILE A 279 -5.94 -28.11 2.74
N VAL A 280 -5.41 -27.74 3.92
CA VAL A 280 -4.64 -26.50 4.05
C VAL A 280 -3.39 -26.53 3.17
N GLU A 281 -2.68 -27.66 3.10
CA GLU A 281 -1.55 -27.85 2.18
C GLU A 281 -2.00 -27.67 0.72
N LEU A 282 -3.12 -28.28 0.32
CA LEU A 282 -3.69 -28.14 -1.03
C LEU A 282 -4.01 -26.68 -1.38
N LEU A 283 -4.60 -25.92 -0.44
CA LEU A 283 -4.89 -24.50 -0.62
C LEU A 283 -3.60 -23.68 -0.78
N ASP A 284 -2.57 -23.97 0.02
CA ASP A 284 -1.28 -23.27 -0.04
C ASP A 284 -0.50 -23.53 -1.35
N VAL A 285 -0.76 -24.66 -2.02
CA VAL A 285 -0.12 -25.03 -3.29
C VAL A 285 -1.03 -24.90 -4.53
N ALA A 286 -2.29 -24.46 -4.37
CA ALA A 286 -3.28 -24.41 -5.45
C ALA A 286 -2.82 -23.55 -6.65
N GLU A 287 -2.22 -22.38 -6.41
CA GLU A 287 -1.68 -21.52 -7.49
C GLU A 287 -0.49 -22.16 -8.21
N LYS A 288 0.36 -22.88 -7.48
CA LYS A 288 1.49 -23.62 -8.05
C LYS A 288 0.99 -24.79 -8.89
N LEU A 289 -0.06 -25.47 -8.44
CA LEU A 289 -0.75 -26.52 -9.21
C LEU A 289 -1.38 -25.96 -10.48
N ALA A 290 -2.05 -24.81 -10.41
CA ALA A 290 -2.62 -24.12 -11.57
C ALA A 290 -1.55 -23.74 -12.59
N SER A 291 -0.42 -23.22 -12.11
CA SER A 291 0.75 -22.90 -12.94
C SER A 291 1.38 -24.14 -13.58
N ALA A 292 1.24 -25.31 -12.94
CA ALA A 292 1.67 -26.61 -13.46
C ALA A 292 0.62 -27.28 -14.38
N GLY A 293 -0.49 -26.61 -14.69
CA GLY A 293 -1.56 -27.11 -15.56
C GLY A 293 -2.58 -28.01 -14.87
N THR A 294 -2.66 -27.96 -13.53
CA THR A 294 -3.65 -28.69 -12.73
C THR A 294 -4.63 -27.71 -12.10
N GLU A 295 -5.92 -27.86 -12.41
CA GLU A 295 -6.98 -27.04 -11.83
C GLU A 295 -7.41 -27.60 -10.47
N VAL A 296 -7.71 -26.73 -9.50
CA VAL A 296 -8.27 -27.14 -8.21
C VAL A 296 -9.66 -26.53 -8.08
N LEU A 297 -10.69 -27.39 -8.03
CA LEU A 297 -12.07 -26.98 -7.81
C LEU A 297 -12.39 -27.08 -6.32
N LEU A 298 -12.61 -25.92 -5.71
CA LEU A 298 -12.98 -25.78 -4.32
C LEU A 298 -14.49 -25.50 -4.19
N PRO A 299 -15.17 -26.14 -3.23
CA PRO A 299 -16.52 -25.76 -2.79
C PRO A 299 -16.56 -24.28 -2.40
N THR A 300 -17.67 -23.60 -2.71
CA THR A 300 -17.88 -22.18 -2.37
C THR A 300 -17.79 -21.91 -0.88
N GLU A 301 -18.10 -22.90 -0.05
CA GLU A 301 -18.09 -22.81 1.40
C GLU A 301 -16.66 -22.80 1.99
N LEU A 302 -15.65 -23.24 1.21
CA LEU A 302 -14.22 -23.11 1.54
C LEU A 302 -13.59 -21.80 1.05
N LEU A 303 -14.30 -21.05 0.20
CA LEU A 303 -13.89 -19.73 -0.30
C LEU A 303 -14.32 -18.59 0.64
N GLY A 304 -14.56 -18.90 1.93
CA GLY A 304 -14.99 -17.91 2.92
C GLY A 304 -14.03 -16.73 3.03
N GLU A 305 -14.56 -15.57 3.39
CA GLU A 305 -13.76 -14.37 3.60
C GLU A 305 -12.69 -14.62 4.67
N PRO A 306 -11.47 -14.07 4.50
CA PRO A 306 -10.41 -14.31 5.46
C PRO A 306 -10.77 -13.74 6.82
N LEU A 307 -10.44 -14.48 7.87
CA LEU A 307 -10.50 -13.99 9.24
C LEU A 307 -9.50 -12.84 9.40
N ARG A 308 -9.99 -11.67 9.80
CA ARG A 308 -9.17 -10.49 10.08
C ARG A 308 -9.24 -10.13 11.55
N LEU A 309 -8.20 -9.42 11.99
CA LEU A 309 -8.15 -8.84 13.32
C LEU A 309 -8.24 -7.34 13.23
N LYS A 310 -9.11 -6.78 14.05
CA LYS A 310 -9.25 -5.34 14.24
C LYS A 310 -8.99 -4.99 15.70
N ALA A 311 -8.18 -3.98 15.94
CA ALA A 311 -7.97 -3.42 17.27
C ALA A 311 -9.05 -2.37 17.54
N VAL A 312 -9.83 -2.55 18.60
CA VAL A 312 -10.89 -1.62 18.98
C VAL A 312 -10.53 -0.97 20.31
N ALA A 313 -10.45 0.36 20.31
CA ALA A 313 -10.21 1.11 21.53
C ALA A 313 -11.41 1.02 22.47
N THR A 314 -11.16 0.79 23.75
CA THR A 314 -12.17 0.76 24.81
C THR A 314 -11.78 1.73 25.94
N PRO A 315 -12.70 2.57 26.43
CA PRO A 315 -12.41 3.45 27.55
C PRO A 315 -12.14 2.64 28.82
N THR A 316 -11.13 3.05 29.59
CA THR A 316 -10.77 2.36 30.84
C THR A 316 -11.77 2.69 31.96
N PRO A 317 -12.22 1.70 32.75
CA PRO A 317 -13.18 1.93 33.83
C PRO A 317 -12.67 2.99 34.82
N GLY A 318 -13.43 4.09 34.98
CA GLY A 318 -13.08 5.23 35.85
C GLY A 318 -12.77 6.54 35.11
N SER A 319 -12.58 6.50 33.79
CA SER A 319 -12.32 7.68 32.95
C SER A 319 -13.56 8.55 32.66
N VAL A 320 -14.75 8.09 33.05
CA VAL A 320 -16.05 8.70 32.67
C VAL A 320 -16.48 9.81 33.64
N ALA A 321 -15.79 9.99 34.77
CA ALA A 321 -16.15 10.98 35.79
C ALA A 321 -15.37 12.29 35.61
N GLY A 322 -15.70 13.08 34.59
CA GLY A 322 -15.25 14.49 34.49
C GLY A 322 -15.38 15.09 33.09
N PRO A 323 -15.72 16.39 32.96
CA PRO A 323 -15.84 17.09 31.68
C PRO A 323 -14.49 17.49 31.06
N ALA A 324 -13.37 17.17 31.71
CA ALA A 324 -12.03 17.50 31.23
C ALA A 324 -11.43 16.30 30.49
N PHE A 325 -11.09 16.51 29.22
CA PHE A 325 -10.41 15.57 28.35
C PHE A 325 -9.02 15.20 28.92
N GLY A 326 -8.97 14.10 29.66
CA GLY A 326 -7.74 13.56 30.20
C GLY A 326 -7.18 12.45 29.32
N LEU A 327 -6.44 12.78 28.25
CA LEU A 327 -5.53 11.82 27.56
C LEU A 327 -4.68 10.93 28.49
N PRO A 328 -4.31 11.32 29.73
CA PRO A 328 -3.67 10.39 30.67
C PRO A 328 -4.56 9.23 31.17
N GLN A 329 -5.86 9.22 30.89
CA GLN A 329 -6.73 8.05 31.12
C GLN A 329 -6.43 7.02 30.03
N LEU A 330 -5.36 6.25 30.29
CA LEU A 330 -4.87 5.13 29.47
C LEU A 330 -6.04 4.38 28.85
N LEU A 331 -6.18 4.36 27.53
CA LEU A 331 -7.21 3.57 26.85
C LEU A 331 -6.71 2.13 26.73
N ASP A 332 -7.52 1.19 27.20
CA ASP A 332 -7.33 -0.21 26.82
C ASP A 332 -7.80 -0.42 25.38
N PHE A 333 -7.27 -1.44 24.73
CA PHE A 333 -7.81 -1.89 23.46
C PHE A 333 -8.06 -3.39 23.51
N THR A 334 -9.12 -3.79 22.84
CA THR A 334 -9.52 -5.18 22.72
C THR A 334 -9.40 -5.60 21.27
N TRP A 335 -9.06 -6.87 21.07
CA TRP A 335 -9.08 -7.46 19.74
C TRP A 335 -10.49 -7.88 19.41
N GLN A 336 -10.96 -7.42 18.26
CA GLN A 336 -12.20 -7.86 17.67
C GLN A 336 -11.88 -8.57 16.37
N PRO A 337 -12.07 -9.90 16.30
CA PRO A 337 -11.95 -10.58 15.03
C PRO A 337 -13.20 -10.34 14.19
N THR A 338 -12.97 -10.19 12.90
CA THR A 338 -14.02 -10.02 11.90
C THR A 338 -13.88 -11.08 10.83
N LEU A 339 -15.01 -11.56 10.34
CA LEU A 339 -15.08 -12.38 9.14
C LEU A 339 -15.45 -11.44 8.00
N GLY A 340 -14.44 -11.06 7.20
CA GLY A 340 -14.54 -9.91 6.29
C GLY A 340 -14.89 -8.62 7.02
N SER A 341 -16.07 -8.06 6.75
CA SER A 341 -16.56 -6.82 7.37
C SER A 341 -17.44 -7.04 8.60
N GLU A 342 -17.86 -8.27 8.88
CA GLU A 342 -18.78 -8.57 9.97
C GLU A 342 -18.05 -8.96 11.26
N ARG A 343 -18.54 -8.44 12.40
CA ARG A 343 -18.02 -8.78 13.73
C ARG A 343 -18.45 -10.18 14.15
N LEU A 344 -17.52 -10.92 14.74
CA LEU A 344 -17.82 -12.21 15.37
C LEU A 344 -18.47 -12.00 16.74
N THR A 345 -19.43 -12.87 17.07
CA THR A 345 -20.06 -12.91 18.39
C THR A 345 -19.11 -13.49 19.44
N ALA A 346 -19.42 -13.30 20.74
CA ALA A 346 -18.61 -13.84 21.83
C ALA A 346 -18.51 -15.37 21.79
N ASP A 347 -19.58 -16.06 21.39
CA ASP A 347 -19.61 -17.52 21.27
C ASP A 347 -18.77 -18.01 20.07
N GLU A 348 -18.89 -17.34 18.91
CA GLU A 348 -18.05 -17.62 17.74
C GLU A 348 -16.56 -17.35 18.03
N PHE A 349 -16.28 -16.30 18.80
CA PHE A 349 -14.93 -16.00 19.28
C PHE A 349 -14.37 -17.10 20.18
N ALA A 350 -15.16 -17.57 21.15
CA ALA A 350 -14.77 -18.66 22.03
C ALA A 350 -14.53 -19.96 21.24
N GLN A 351 -15.39 -20.27 20.28
CA GLN A 351 -15.25 -21.42 19.39
C GLN A 351 -13.94 -21.37 18.59
N LEU A 352 -13.59 -20.20 18.02
CA LEU A 352 -12.29 -19.99 17.35
C LEU A 352 -11.12 -20.12 18.33
N ALA A 353 -11.25 -19.52 19.50
CA ALA A 353 -10.21 -19.51 20.51
C ALA A 353 -9.95 -20.91 21.08
N GLU A 354 -10.91 -21.83 21.10
CA GLU A 354 -10.73 -23.22 21.56
C GLU A 354 -10.40 -24.21 20.45
N ALA A 355 -10.55 -23.80 19.19
CA ALA A 355 -10.30 -24.66 18.05
C ALA A 355 -8.85 -25.18 18.02
N LYS A 356 -8.72 -26.50 17.95
CA LYS A 356 -7.44 -27.22 17.76
C LYS A 356 -7.18 -27.57 16.30
N ARG A 357 -8.11 -27.22 15.41
CA ARG A 357 -8.10 -27.54 13.98
C ARG A 357 -7.90 -26.25 13.18
N PRO A 358 -7.20 -26.31 12.02
CA PRO A 358 -6.93 -25.14 11.21
C PRO A 358 -8.15 -24.67 10.40
N LEU A 359 -9.21 -25.47 10.34
CA LEU A 359 -10.48 -25.14 9.70
C LEU A 359 -11.62 -25.24 10.73
N VAL A 360 -12.41 -24.19 10.85
CA VAL A 360 -13.54 -24.11 11.78
C VAL A 360 -14.78 -23.66 11.01
N GLN A 361 -15.90 -24.32 11.25
CA GLN A 361 -17.16 -23.92 10.64
C GLN A 361 -17.83 -22.81 11.47
N LEU A 362 -18.02 -21.64 10.86
CA LEU A 362 -18.70 -20.48 11.43
C LEU A 362 -19.81 -20.03 10.48
N ARG A 363 -21.02 -19.81 11.01
CA ARG A 363 -22.20 -19.39 10.22
C ARG A 363 -22.44 -20.27 8.97
N GLY A 364 -22.16 -21.57 9.07
CA GLY A 364 -22.30 -22.53 7.96
C GLY A 364 -21.19 -22.49 6.90
N ARG A 365 -20.15 -21.65 7.07
CA ARG A 365 -18.99 -21.54 6.16
C ARG A 365 -17.72 -22.03 6.84
N TRP A 366 -16.79 -22.58 6.07
CA TRP A 366 -15.50 -23.03 6.57
C TRP A 366 -14.50 -21.87 6.57
N VAL A 367 -13.94 -21.56 7.74
CA VAL A 367 -13.00 -20.47 7.95
C VAL A 367 -11.64 -21.04 8.31
N ARG A 368 -10.61 -20.64 7.57
CA ARG A 368 -9.21 -20.94 7.93
C ARG A 368 -8.79 -20.09 9.11
N VAL A 369 -8.31 -20.76 10.15
CA VAL A 369 -7.86 -20.13 11.39
C VAL A 369 -6.35 -20.18 11.44
N ASP A 370 -5.70 -19.02 11.37
CA ASP A 370 -4.26 -18.91 11.54
C ASP A 370 -3.89 -19.07 13.03
N PRO A 371 -3.04 -20.05 13.41
CA PRO A 371 -2.58 -20.22 14.78
C PRO A 371 -1.84 -18.99 15.35
N ALA A 372 -1.19 -18.18 14.50
CA ALA A 372 -0.56 -16.93 14.92
C ALA A 372 -1.62 -15.88 15.33
N LEU A 373 -2.71 -15.81 14.57
CA LEU A 373 -3.85 -14.94 14.81
C LEU A 373 -4.55 -15.29 16.14
N LEU A 374 -4.79 -16.58 16.40
CA LEU A 374 -5.33 -17.05 17.70
C LEU A 374 -4.42 -16.69 18.88
N ARG A 375 -3.11 -16.77 18.69
CA ARG A 375 -2.15 -16.40 19.74
C ARG A 375 -2.21 -14.91 20.08
N LYS A 376 -2.43 -14.05 19.08
CA LYS A 376 -2.61 -12.59 19.29
C LYS A 376 -3.89 -12.30 20.06
N LEU A 377 -4.98 -13.00 19.76
CA LEU A 377 -6.27 -12.90 20.46
C LEU A 377 -6.18 -13.28 21.94
N ARG A 378 -5.37 -14.29 22.29
CA ARG A 378 -5.21 -14.77 23.67
C ARG A 378 -4.26 -13.92 24.52
N ARG A 379 -3.48 -13.01 23.92
CA ARG A 379 -2.53 -12.16 24.66
C ARG A 379 -3.28 -11.03 25.36
N LYS A 380 -2.94 -10.77 26.62
CA LYS A 380 -3.27 -9.50 27.28
C LYS A 380 -2.33 -8.42 26.75
N HIS A 381 -2.89 -7.37 26.18
CA HIS A 381 -2.12 -6.26 25.65
C HIS A 381 -1.97 -5.15 26.68
N LYS A 382 -0.92 -4.35 26.53
CA LYS A 382 -0.71 -3.18 27.38
C LYS A 382 -1.64 -2.06 26.93
N PRO A 383 -2.10 -1.19 27.84
CA PRO A 383 -2.84 0.01 27.45
C PRO A 383 -2.02 0.86 26.47
N LEU A 384 -2.71 1.55 25.56
CA LEU A 384 -2.07 2.47 24.63
C LEU A 384 -1.65 3.75 25.35
N THR A 385 -0.54 4.34 24.89
CA THR A 385 -0.22 5.73 25.26
C THR A 385 -1.17 6.68 24.52
N GLY A 386 -1.42 7.87 25.09
CA GLY A 386 -2.30 8.87 24.47
C GLY A 386 -1.89 9.21 23.04
N LEU A 387 -0.60 9.42 22.79
CA LEU A 387 -0.08 9.66 21.44
C LEU A 387 -0.31 8.48 20.50
N THR A 388 -0.04 7.25 20.94
CA THR A 388 -0.24 6.06 20.10
C THR A 388 -1.71 5.86 19.75
N ALA A 389 -2.61 6.06 20.72
CA ALA A 389 -4.05 5.96 20.49
C ALA A 389 -4.55 7.04 19.52
N LEU A 390 -4.09 8.28 19.70
CA LEU A 390 -4.43 9.39 18.80
C LEU A 390 -3.88 9.15 17.39
N ALA A 391 -2.61 8.76 17.27
CA ALA A 391 -2.02 8.43 15.99
C ALA A 391 -2.82 7.32 15.29
N ALA A 392 -3.11 6.23 16.00
CA ALA A 392 -3.86 5.12 15.46
C ALA A 392 -5.30 5.49 15.06
N ALA A 393 -5.95 6.37 15.82
CA ALA A 393 -7.27 6.88 15.47
C ALA A 393 -7.23 7.76 14.20
N LEU A 394 -6.20 8.59 14.04
CA LEU A 394 -6.05 9.44 12.87
C LEU A 394 -5.65 8.66 11.62
N THR A 395 -4.90 7.57 11.76
CA THR A 395 -4.42 6.73 10.64
C THR A 395 -5.27 5.48 10.40
N ASP A 396 -6.30 5.23 11.22
CA ASP A 396 -7.10 4.00 11.23
C ASP A 396 -6.26 2.70 11.28
N SER A 397 -5.05 2.80 11.83
CA SER A 397 -4.06 1.72 11.84
C SER A 397 -3.17 1.78 13.09
N LEU A 398 -2.86 0.60 13.65
CA LEU A 398 -2.03 0.45 14.83
C LEU A 398 -0.92 -0.57 14.55
N GLU A 399 0.32 -0.19 14.84
CA GLU A 399 1.46 -1.12 14.80
C GLU A 399 1.54 -1.92 16.11
N VAL A 400 1.49 -3.25 16.00
CA VAL A 400 1.65 -4.17 17.14
C VAL A 400 2.64 -5.26 16.76
N ASP A 401 3.70 -5.41 17.56
CA ASP A 401 4.76 -6.41 17.34
C ASP A 401 5.39 -6.34 15.92
N GLY A 402 5.44 -5.15 15.31
CA GLY A 402 6.00 -4.92 13.97
C GLY A 402 5.02 -5.19 12.81
N GLU A 403 3.75 -5.48 13.10
CA GLU A 403 2.70 -5.63 12.10
C GLU A 403 1.66 -4.51 12.20
N GLN A 404 1.23 -4.00 11.04
CA GLN A 404 0.15 -3.03 10.95
C GLN A 404 -1.21 -3.72 11.00
N VAL A 405 -2.08 -3.24 11.88
CA VAL A 405 -3.42 -3.78 12.11
C VAL A 405 -4.44 -2.66 11.96
N GLU A 406 -5.60 -2.97 11.40
CA GLU A 406 -6.73 -2.02 11.36
C GLU A 406 -7.14 -1.60 12.78
N PHE A 407 -7.31 -0.30 12.98
CA PHE A 407 -7.69 0.28 14.27
C PHE A 407 -9.01 1.04 14.14
N GLU A 408 -9.94 0.78 15.06
CA GLU A 408 -11.18 1.56 15.18
C GLU A 408 -11.23 2.28 16.51
N ALA A 409 -11.23 3.61 16.39
CA ALA A 409 -11.51 4.50 17.49
C ALA A 409 -12.99 4.43 17.85
N THR A 410 -13.30 4.39 19.14
CA THR A 410 -14.68 4.47 19.65
C THR A 410 -14.79 5.52 20.76
N GLY A 411 -16.02 5.91 21.10
CA GLY A 411 -16.30 6.83 22.21
C GLY A 411 -15.56 8.17 22.11
N VAL A 412 -14.85 8.54 23.17
CA VAL A 412 -14.13 9.82 23.29
C VAL A 412 -13.05 9.97 22.21
N LEU A 413 -12.36 8.88 21.85
CA LEU A 413 -11.28 8.93 20.85
C LEU A 413 -11.85 9.16 19.44
N LEU A 414 -13.02 8.59 19.13
CA LEU A 414 -13.70 8.84 17.87
C LEU A 414 -14.21 10.29 17.79
N ALA A 415 -14.81 10.80 18.88
CA ALA A 415 -15.26 12.19 18.96
C ALA A 415 -14.09 13.17 18.77
N LEU A 416 -12.94 12.87 19.36
CA LEU A 416 -11.71 13.63 19.16
C LEU A 416 -11.23 13.58 17.70
N LYS A 417 -11.21 12.38 17.08
CA LYS A 417 -10.83 12.22 15.67
C LYS A 417 -11.68 13.14 14.77
N HIS A 418 -13.00 13.13 14.97
CA HIS A 418 -13.91 14.00 14.21
C HIS A 418 -13.65 15.48 14.46
N ARG A 419 -13.49 15.90 15.73
CA ARG A 419 -13.21 17.30 16.07
C ARG A 419 -11.87 17.80 15.53
N LEU A 420 -10.85 16.94 15.44
CA LEU A 420 -9.56 17.31 14.84
C LEU A 420 -9.62 17.37 13.31
N ALA A 421 -10.49 16.57 12.68
CA ALA A 421 -10.70 16.60 11.24
C ALA A 421 -11.51 17.85 10.81
N GLU A 422 -12.46 18.29 11.63
CA GLU A 422 -13.35 19.42 11.36
C GLU A 422 -13.24 20.47 12.45
N LEU A 423 -12.31 21.42 12.27
CA LEU A 423 -12.16 22.55 13.20
C LEU A 423 -13.41 23.45 13.15
N PRO A 424 -13.95 23.88 14.32
CA PRO A 424 -15.13 24.71 14.36
C PRO A 424 -14.88 26.08 13.73
N GLU A 425 -15.86 26.61 13.01
CA GLU A 425 -15.84 28.01 12.59
C GLU A 425 -16.36 28.88 13.73
N VAL A 426 -15.47 29.64 14.34
CA VAL A 426 -15.78 30.45 15.52
C VAL A 426 -16.14 31.88 15.09
N PRO A 427 -17.24 32.46 15.63
CA PRO A 427 -17.55 33.86 15.39
C PRO A 427 -16.47 34.76 15.98
N ILE A 428 -16.07 35.79 15.22
CA ILE A 428 -15.12 36.78 15.73
C ILE A 428 -15.81 37.55 16.87
N PRO A 429 -15.21 37.65 18.07
CA PRO A 429 -15.83 38.36 19.18
C PRO A 429 -16.13 39.81 18.83
N ALA A 430 -17.37 40.26 19.08
CA ALA A 430 -17.79 41.62 18.75
C ALA A 430 -17.01 42.73 19.49
N THR A 431 -16.37 42.39 20.62
CA THR A 431 -15.49 43.27 21.40
C THR A 431 -14.06 43.34 20.90
N LEU A 432 -13.70 42.59 19.86
CA LEU A 432 -12.40 42.68 19.22
C LEU A 432 -12.39 43.88 18.25
N GLU A 433 -11.66 44.93 18.59
CA GLU A 433 -11.48 46.13 17.77
C GLU A 433 -10.41 45.94 16.68
N ALA A 434 -10.53 44.87 15.89
CA ALA A 434 -9.63 44.56 14.80
C ALA A 434 -10.25 43.63 13.75
N THR A 435 -9.80 43.76 12.50
CA THR A 435 -10.15 42.82 11.43
C THR A 435 -9.08 41.74 11.30
N LEU A 436 -9.40 40.52 11.72
CA LEU A 436 -8.52 39.35 11.56
C LEU A 436 -8.30 39.02 10.10
N ARG A 437 -7.04 38.75 9.73
CA ARG A 437 -6.70 38.18 8.42
C ARG A 437 -7.22 36.75 8.30
N PRO A 438 -7.44 36.21 7.08
CA PRO A 438 -7.97 34.85 6.90
C PRO A 438 -7.16 33.77 7.64
N TYR A 439 -5.83 33.88 7.66
CA TYR A 439 -4.98 32.93 8.40
C TYR A 439 -5.09 33.09 9.92
N GLN A 440 -5.25 34.33 10.43
CA GLN A 440 -5.47 34.59 11.87
C GLN A 440 -6.84 34.07 12.32
N ARG A 441 -7.85 34.14 11.45
CA ARG A 441 -9.16 33.53 11.69
C ARG A 441 -9.07 32.01 11.77
N ARG A 442 -8.30 31.38 10.88
CA ARG A 442 -8.00 29.94 10.99
C ARG A 442 -7.25 29.61 12.28
N GLY A 443 -6.30 30.44 12.67
CA GLY A 443 -5.60 30.31 13.95
C GLY A 443 -6.55 30.38 15.16
N LEU A 444 -7.48 31.34 15.17
CA LEU A 444 -8.53 31.43 16.19
C LEU A 444 -9.41 30.18 16.22
N ASN A 445 -9.91 29.72 15.08
CA ASN A 445 -10.73 28.52 14.97
C ASN A 445 -10.00 27.28 15.52
N TRP A 446 -8.71 27.14 15.18
CA TRP A 446 -7.86 26.06 15.69
C TRP A 446 -7.67 26.17 17.20
N LEU A 447 -7.28 27.34 17.71
CA LEU A 447 -7.07 27.56 19.13
C LEU A 447 -8.33 27.28 19.95
N ALA A 448 -9.47 27.83 19.53
CA ALA A 448 -10.76 27.59 20.19
C ALA A 448 -11.13 26.11 20.18
N GLY A 449 -11.08 25.47 19.00
CA GLY A 449 -11.38 24.05 18.87
C GLY A 449 -10.51 23.15 19.74
N MET A 450 -9.22 23.46 19.86
CA MET A 450 -8.28 22.75 20.75
C MET A 450 -8.61 22.99 22.22
N THR A 451 -8.86 24.24 22.63
CA THR A 451 -9.16 24.53 24.03
C THR A 451 -10.53 24.01 24.48
N ASP A 452 -11.51 23.93 23.57
CA ASP A 452 -12.86 23.42 23.86
C ASP A 452 -12.90 21.89 24.07
N ILE A 453 -11.91 21.17 23.53
CA ILE A 453 -11.68 19.76 23.85
C ILE A 453 -10.73 19.58 25.03
N GLY A 454 -10.44 20.63 25.81
CA GLY A 454 -9.54 20.55 26.97
C GLY A 454 -8.07 20.30 26.61
N LEU A 455 -7.69 20.51 25.35
CA LEU A 455 -6.31 20.47 24.90
C LEU A 455 -5.67 21.86 24.97
N GLY A 456 -4.35 21.89 25.05
CA GLY A 456 -3.59 23.12 24.82
C GLY A 456 -3.17 23.25 23.36
N GLY A 457 -2.26 24.19 23.10
CA GLY A 457 -1.73 24.41 21.76
C GLY A 457 -0.38 25.11 21.75
N CYS A 458 0.42 24.83 20.72
CA CYS A 458 1.63 25.58 20.43
C CYS A 458 1.41 26.37 19.13
N LEU A 459 1.20 27.69 19.25
CA LEU A 459 1.07 28.56 18.10
C LEU A 459 2.45 28.95 17.59
N ALA A 460 2.88 28.27 16.53
CA ALA A 460 4.21 28.39 15.96
C ALA A 460 4.27 29.24 14.67
N ASP A 461 3.37 30.21 14.54
CA ASP A 461 3.38 31.15 13.41
C ASP A 461 4.68 31.97 13.37
N ASP A 462 5.15 32.30 12.17
CA ASP A 462 6.33 33.16 11.97
C ASP A 462 6.21 34.50 12.72
N MET A 463 7.37 35.07 13.05
CA MET A 463 7.44 36.38 13.70
C MET A 463 6.77 37.44 12.81
N GLY A 464 5.89 38.25 13.40
CA GLY A 464 5.17 39.31 12.70
C GLY A 464 3.80 38.93 12.13
N LEU A 465 3.38 37.66 12.18
CA LEU A 465 2.04 37.23 11.73
C LEU A 465 0.90 37.55 12.72
N GLY A 466 1.21 38.21 13.84
CA GLY A 466 0.20 38.63 14.83
C GLY A 466 -0.31 37.48 15.69
N LYS A 467 0.57 36.78 16.40
CA LYS A 467 0.19 35.77 17.41
C LYS A 467 -0.59 36.40 18.58
N THR A 468 -0.17 37.58 19.01
CA THR A 468 -0.80 38.34 20.10
C THR A 468 -2.28 38.60 19.86
N ILE A 469 -2.65 39.11 18.67
CA ILE A 469 -4.06 39.38 18.32
C ILE A 469 -4.90 38.10 18.28
N GLN A 470 -4.34 36.97 17.85
CA GLN A 470 -5.04 35.68 17.87
C GLN A 470 -5.33 35.24 19.32
N VAL A 471 -4.38 35.46 20.23
CA VAL A 471 -4.55 35.14 21.67
C VAL A 471 -5.56 36.06 22.33
N ILE A 472 -5.57 37.36 22.02
CA ILE A 472 -6.59 38.31 22.50
C ILE A 472 -7.97 37.89 22.00
N ALA A 473 -8.09 37.53 20.71
CA ALA A 473 -9.34 37.05 20.15
C ALA A 473 -9.83 35.75 20.84
N LEU A 474 -8.92 34.83 21.16
CA LEU A 474 -9.26 33.61 21.90
C LEU A 474 -9.73 33.91 23.33
N HIS A 475 -9.05 34.79 24.05
CA HIS A 475 -9.46 35.21 25.40
C HIS A 475 -10.88 35.78 25.39
N LEU A 476 -11.19 36.67 24.44
CA LEU A 476 -12.53 37.24 24.27
C LEU A 476 -13.58 36.18 23.93
N HIS A 477 -13.24 35.19 23.12
CA HIS A 477 -14.13 34.08 22.77
C HIS A 477 -14.45 33.21 23.99
N ARG A 478 -13.43 32.76 24.73
CA ARG A 478 -13.58 31.90 25.91
C ARG A 478 -14.39 32.57 27.02
N ASN A 479 -14.17 33.86 27.28
CA ASN A 479 -14.91 34.57 28.34
C ASN A 479 -16.38 34.86 28.02
N ARG A 480 -16.83 34.66 26.78
CA ARG A 480 -18.25 34.81 26.41
C ARG A 480 -18.97 33.49 26.21
N GLU A 481 -18.31 32.56 25.54
CA GLU A 481 -18.97 31.38 24.96
C GLU A 481 -18.66 30.08 25.71
N THR A 482 -17.67 30.05 26.60
CA THR A 482 -17.25 28.82 27.29
C THR A 482 -17.47 28.88 28.80
N SER A 483 -17.92 27.76 29.38
CA SER A 483 -18.19 27.64 30.83
C SER A 483 -16.91 27.60 31.69
N ASP A 484 -15.76 27.37 31.06
CA ASP A 484 -14.42 27.34 31.64
C ASP A 484 -13.62 28.63 31.33
N GLY A 485 -14.33 29.70 30.96
CA GLY A 485 -13.80 31.06 30.89
C GLY A 485 -13.20 31.50 32.24
N GLY A 486 -12.39 32.55 32.19
CA GLY A 486 -11.67 33.07 33.36
C GLY A 486 -10.52 33.98 32.97
N PRO A 487 -9.80 34.51 33.96
CA PRO A 487 -8.70 35.42 33.71
C PRO A 487 -7.58 34.71 32.94
N THR A 488 -6.86 35.48 32.12
CA THR A 488 -5.72 34.99 31.35
C THR A 488 -4.42 35.45 31.99
N LEU A 489 -3.51 34.51 32.25
CA LEU A 489 -2.13 34.83 32.62
C LEU A 489 -1.24 34.79 31.38
N VAL A 490 -0.60 35.90 31.04
CA VAL A 490 0.42 35.96 29.99
C VAL A 490 1.80 36.05 30.63
N VAL A 491 2.63 35.04 30.37
CA VAL A 491 4.03 34.97 30.77
C VAL A 491 4.89 35.34 29.57
N CYS A 492 5.57 36.48 29.62
CA CYS A 492 6.41 36.94 28.52
C CYS A 492 7.78 37.46 29.01
N PRO A 493 8.76 37.66 28.11
CA PRO A 493 9.97 38.41 28.44
C PRO A 493 9.65 39.81 28.96
N THR A 494 10.49 40.36 29.85
CA THR A 494 10.30 41.69 30.44
C THR A 494 10.15 42.79 29.38
N SER A 495 10.87 42.68 28.27
CA SER A 495 10.81 43.62 27.14
C SER A 495 9.45 43.63 26.42
N LEU A 496 8.65 42.57 26.53
CA LEU A 496 7.37 42.43 25.83
C LEU A 496 6.16 42.84 26.68
N LEU A 497 6.31 43.07 27.99
CA LEU A 497 5.21 43.51 28.87
C LEU A 497 4.55 44.79 28.37
N GLY A 498 5.36 45.77 27.97
CA GLY A 498 4.86 47.04 27.44
C GLY A 498 4.18 46.90 26.08
N ASN A 499 4.55 45.88 25.29
CA ASN A 499 3.93 45.61 24.01
C ASN A 499 2.58 44.93 24.16
N TRP A 500 2.50 43.90 25.00
CA TRP A 500 1.25 43.20 25.32
C TRP A 500 0.17 44.16 25.83
N GLU A 501 0.50 45.02 26.80
CA GLU A 501 -0.48 46.00 27.30
C GLU A 501 -1.01 46.93 26.20
N ARG A 502 -0.12 47.49 25.36
CA ARG A 502 -0.52 48.36 24.25
C ARG A 502 -1.41 47.64 23.25
N GLU A 503 -1.11 46.38 22.94
CA GLU A 503 -1.92 45.59 22.01
C GLU A 503 -3.28 45.21 22.59
N ILE A 504 -3.36 44.86 23.87
CA ILE A 504 -4.64 44.55 24.53
C ILE A 504 -5.51 45.81 24.59
N THR A 505 -4.97 46.94 25.04
CA THR A 505 -5.71 48.22 25.07
C THR A 505 -6.15 48.66 23.66
N ARG A 506 -5.38 48.33 22.63
CA ARG A 506 -5.72 48.65 21.23
C ARG A 506 -6.82 47.74 20.68
N PHE A 507 -6.72 46.43 20.89
CA PHE A 507 -7.59 45.44 20.23
C PHE A 507 -8.77 44.99 21.08
N ALA A 508 -8.72 45.21 22.39
CA ALA A 508 -9.77 44.87 23.34
C ALA A 508 -9.81 45.90 24.48
N PRO A 509 -10.13 47.19 24.20
CA PRO A 509 -10.06 48.27 25.19
C PRO A 509 -10.96 48.08 26.42
N GLY A 510 -12.00 47.26 26.32
CA GLY A 510 -12.88 46.91 27.44
C GLY A 510 -12.32 45.84 28.40
N VAL A 511 -11.19 45.21 28.07
CA VAL A 511 -10.59 44.14 28.87
C VAL A 511 -9.62 44.72 29.90
N PRO A 512 -9.79 44.44 31.21
CA PRO A 512 -8.84 44.85 32.24
C PRO A 512 -7.46 44.24 32.01
N VAL A 513 -6.42 45.05 32.11
CA VAL A 513 -5.01 44.60 32.03
C VAL A 513 -4.26 44.99 33.29
N ARG A 514 -3.60 44.01 33.91
CA ARG A 514 -2.76 44.22 35.10
C ARG A 514 -1.35 43.73 34.85
N ARG A 515 -0.37 44.62 35.08
CA ARG A 515 1.04 44.24 35.16
C ARG A 515 1.36 43.74 36.57
N TYR A 516 1.64 42.45 36.71
CA TYR A 516 2.11 41.87 37.97
C TYR A 516 3.65 41.86 37.97
N HIS A 517 4.23 43.04 38.15
CA HIS A 517 5.68 43.28 38.14
C HIS A 517 6.07 44.40 39.09
N GLY A 518 7.29 44.36 39.66
CA GLY A 518 7.78 45.37 40.61
C GLY A 518 7.31 45.16 42.06
N GLY A 519 7.60 46.14 42.92
CA GLY A 519 7.43 46.01 44.38
C GLY A 519 6.00 46.07 44.92
N GLY A 520 5.03 46.57 44.14
CA GLY A 520 3.61 46.72 44.55
C GLY A 520 2.64 45.76 43.86
N ARG A 521 3.14 44.63 43.36
CA ARG A 521 2.35 43.62 42.64
C ARG A 521 1.41 42.88 43.60
N HIS A 522 0.14 42.73 43.22
CA HIS A 522 -0.90 42.03 43.99
C HIS A 522 -1.89 41.33 43.04
N LEU A 523 -2.48 40.22 43.50
CA LEU A 523 -3.48 39.43 42.77
C LEU A 523 -4.85 39.44 43.48
N ASP A 524 -5.07 40.44 44.34
CA ASP A 524 -6.37 40.61 44.97
C ASP A 524 -7.40 41.02 43.91
N GLU A 525 -8.61 40.44 44.01
CA GLU A 525 -9.77 40.79 43.18
C GLU A 525 -9.50 40.77 41.66
N VAL A 526 -8.81 39.73 41.16
CA VAL A 526 -8.64 39.54 39.70
C VAL A 526 -10.01 39.33 39.05
N ALA A 527 -10.36 40.17 38.06
CA ALA A 527 -11.65 40.08 37.39
C ALA A 527 -11.73 38.86 36.47
N ALA A 528 -12.94 38.38 36.20
CA ALA A 528 -13.16 37.15 35.43
C ALA A 528 -12.64 37.23 33.99
N ASP A 529 -12.62 38.41 33.38
CA ASP A 529 -12.11 38.67 32.03
C ASP A 529 -10.76 39.40 32.04
N GLU A 530 -10.05 39.46 33.17
CA GLU A 530 -8.80 40.19 33.27
C GLU A 530 -7.62 39.46 32.59
N ILE A 531 -6.73 40.22 31.96
CA ILE A 531 -5.44 39.72 31.47
C ILE A 531 -4.31 40.22 32.39
N VAL A 532 -3.63 39.28 33.05
CA VAL A 532 -2.50 39.55 33.94
C VAL A 532 -1.18 39.26 33.22
N LEU A 533 -0.30 40.26 33.14
CA LEU A 533 1.00 40.18 32.49
C LEU A 533 2.11 39.96 33.52
N VAL A 534 2.87 38.87 33.39
CA VAL A 534 4.00 38.51 34.24
C VAL A 534 5.25 38.18 33.43
N THR A 535 6.40 38.19 34.09
CA THR A 535 7.65 37.69 33.49
C THR A 535 7.98 36.28 33.96
N TYR A 536 8.78 35.56 33.15
CA TYR A 536 9.34 34.27 33.56
C TYR A 536 10.10 34.31 34.90
N GLY A 537 10.74 35.44 35.20
CA GLY A 537 11.41 35.64 36.49
C GLY A 537 10.44 35.70 37.67
N ILE A 538 9.28 36.33 37.48
CA ILE A 538 8.21 36.38 38.48
C ILE A 538 7.58 35.01 38.66
N VAL A 539 7.24 34.30 37.57
CA VAL A 539 6.71 32.93 37.67
C VAL A 539 7.65 32.00 38.46
N ARG A 540 8.97 32.16 38.29
CA ARG A 540 9.96 31.36 39.03
C ARG A 540 9.95 31.61 40.54
N ASN A 541 9.59 32.81 40.97
CA ASN A 541 9.68 33.25 42.36
C ASN A 541 8.32 33.21 43.08
N ASP A 542 7.23 33.51 42.36
CA ASP A 542 5.91 33.83 42.92
C ASP A 542 4.84 32.84 42.40
N SER A 543 5.24 31.65 41.94
CA SER A 543 4.33 30.63 41.41
C SER A 543 3.24 30.20 42.40
N ALA A 544 3.52 30.23 43.70
CA ALA A 544 2.56 29.88 44.75
C ALA A 544 1.40 30.90 44.83
N GLU A 545 1.71 32.20 44.69
CA GLU A 545 0.70 33.26 44.64
C GLU A 545 -0.11 33.16 43.34
N LEU A 546 0.58 32.97 42.22
CA LEU A 546 -0.06 32.76 40.92
C LEU A 546 -0.96 31.52 40.91
N ALA A 547 -0.62 30.47 41.66
CA ALA A 547 -1.42 29.27 41.79
C ALA A 547 -2.69 29.45 42.64
N GLY A 548 -2.81 30.56 43.37
CA GLY A 548 -4.03 30.92 44.12
C GLY A 548 -5.18 31.42 43.23
N VAL A 549 -4.91 31.73 41.96
CA VAL A 549 -5.91 32.20 40.99
C VAL A 549 -6.30 31.05 40.05
N ASN A 550 -7.60 30.91 39.78
CA ASN A 550 -8.13 29.95 38.81
C ASN A 550 -8.06 30.54 37.40
N TRP A 551 -6.96 30.27 36.69
CA TRP A 551 -6.77 30.79 35.34
C TRP A 551 -7.59 30.04 34.30
N GLY A 552 -8.38 30.75 33.51
CA GLY A 552 -9.07 30.20 32.34
C GLY A 552 -8.11 29.89 31.20
N LEU A 553 -7.00 30.64 31.11
CA LEU A 553 -5.97 30.47 30.09
C LEU A 553 -4.60 30.90 30.63
N VAL A 554 -3.55 30.09 30.40
CA VAL A 554 -2.16 30.49 30.63
C VAL A 554 -1.40 30.48 29.30
N VAL A 555 -0.75 31.60 28.99
CA VAL A 555 -0.01 31.82 27.74
C VAL A 555 1.46 32.00 28.06
N ALA A 556 2.33 31.18 27.48
CA ALA A 556 3.78 31.35 27.52
C ALA A 556 4.24 31.93 26.18
N ASP A 557 4.53 33.23 26.17
CA ASP A 557 5.07 33.93 25.02
C ASP A 557 6.60 33.78 24.97
N GLU A 558 7.15 33.64 23.76
CA GLU A 558 8.54 33.21 23.55
C GLU A 558 8.86 31.93 24.36
N ALA A 559 8.06 30.87 24.17
CA ALA A 559 8.12 29.66 24.99
C ALA A 559 9.47 28.93 24.96
N GLN A 560 10.42 29.31 24.09
CA GLN A 560 11.80 28.84 24.15
C GLN A 560 12.50 29.13 25.49
N TYR A 561 12.03 30.11 26.28
CA TYR A 561 12.52 30.34 27.65
C TYR A 561 12.26 29.18 28.61
N VAL A 562 11.33 28.27 28.27
CA VAL A 562 10.99 27.07 29.06
C VAL A 562 11.28 25.75 28.32
N LYS A 563 12.10 25.79 27.25
CA LYS A 563 12.46 24.61 26.44
C LYS A 563 13.16 23.49 27.21
N ASN A 564 13.79 23.79 28.35
CA ASN A 564 14.35 22.78 29.25
C ASN A 564 13.33 22.45 30.35
N PRO A 565 12.72 21.24 30.33
CA PRO A 565 11.70 20.86 31.31
C PRO A 565 12.26 20.70 32.73
N LEU A 566 13.58 20.55 32.87
CA LEU A 566 14.25 20.44 34.17
C LEU A 566 14.57 21.80 34.80
N SER A 567 14.43 22.90 34.06
CA SER A 567 14.70 24.23 34.58
C SER A 567 13.73 24.60 35.71
N ARG A 568 14.20 25.38 36.70
CA ARG A 568 13.34 25.84 37.79
C ARG A 568 12.13 26.60 37.26
N THR A 569 12.31 27.45 36.26
CA THR A 569 11.22 28.20 35.62
C THR A 569 10.17 27.28 35.00
N ALA A 570 10.58 26.28 34.19
CA ALA A 570 9.64 25.35 33.56
C ALA A 570 8.89 24.47 34.57
N ARG A 571 9.52 24.13 35.70
CA ARG A 571 8.87 23.41 36.81
C ARG A 571 7.84 24.28 37.52
N GLN A 572 8.18 25.54 37.84
CA GLN A 572 7.26 26.46 38.50
C GLN A 572 6.11 26.89 37.59
N LEU A 573 6.34 27.03 36.28
CA LEU A 573 5.26 27.30 35.32
C LEU A 573 4.22 26.16 35.28
N ARG A 574 4.65 24.90 35.47
CA ARG A 574 3.76 23.74 35.55
C ARG A 574 2.92 23.69 36.83
N THR A 575 3.30 24.38 37.90
CA THR A 575 2.52 24.41 39.15
C THR A 575 1.35 25.39 39.08
N VAL A 576 1.31 26.27 38.07
CA VAL A 576 0.20 27.20 37.87
C VAL A 576 -0.98 26.44 37.25
N PRO A 577 -2.15 26.37 37.92
CA PRO A 577 -3.34 25.73 37.41
C PRO A 577 -3.89 26.54 36.23
N ALA A 578 -4.44 25.86 35.23
CA ALA A 578 -5.01 26.49 34.05
C ALA A 578 -6.03 25.54 33.42
N ALA A 579 -7.18 26.06 32.99
CA ALA A 579 -8.12 25.29 32.16
C ALA A 579 -7.53 25.00 30.77
N ALA A 580 -6.87 25.98 30.16
CA ALA A 580 -6.15 25.84 28.89
C ALA A 580 -4.74 26.43 28.94
N ARG A 581 -3.81 25.89 28.14
CA ARG A 581 -2.42 26.36 28.06
C ARG A 581 -1.96 26.56 26.62
N LEU A 582 -1.36 27.72 26.35
CA LEU A 582 -0.83 28.06 25.03
C LEU A 582 0.64 28.43 25.09
N ALA A 583 1.44 27.81 24.23
CA ALA A 583 2.81 28.23 23.96
C ALA A 583 2.84 29.04 22.66
N LEU A 584 3.49 30.21 22.68
CA LEU A 584 3.77 30.99 21.48
C LEU A 584 5.27 30.94 21.24
N SER A 585 5.71 30.49 20.07
CA SER A 585 7.13 30.46 19.72
C SER A 585 7.33 30.54 18.22
N GLY A 586 8.25 31.36 17.74
CA GLY A 586 8.63 31.34 16.31
C GLY A 586 9.47 30.13 15.91
N THR A 587 10.07 29.43 16.87
CA THR A 587 10.98 28.30 16.66
C THR A 587 10.76 27.25 17.76
N PRO A 588 9.69 26.43 17.67
CA PRO A 588 9.33 25.49 18.74
C PRO A 588 10.36 24.36 18.93
N VAL A 589 11.23 24.13 17.94
CA VAL A 589 12.36 23.20 18.01
C VAL A 589 13.60 23.92 17.52
N GLU A 590 14.64 24.00 18.35
CA GLU A 590 15.92 24.56 17.93
C GLU A 590 16.94 23.44 17.71
N ASN A 591 17.21 22.64 18.75
CA ASN A 591 18.35 21.72 18.76
C ASN A 591 17.98 20.28 19.06
N ARG A 592 16.91 20.04 19.83
CA ARG A 592 16.58 18.70 20.34
C ARG A 592 15.08 18.49 20.38
N LEU A 593 14.62 17.30 19.99
CA LEU A 593 13.20 16.90 20.10
C LEU A 593 12.68 16.91 21.54
N SER A 594 13.55 16.88 22.55
CA SER A 594 13.18 17.08 23.95
C SER A 594 12.62 18.47 24.24
N GLU A 595 12.98 19.48 23.45
CA GLU A 595 12.44 20.85 23.55
C GLU A 595 10.97 20.86 23.12
N LEU A 596 10.66 20.19 22.00
CA LEU A 596 9.28 19.99 21.55
C LEU A 596 8.46 19.23 22.60
N TRP A 597 9.04 18.16 23.16
CA TRP A 597 8.40 17.40 24.22
C TRP A 597 8.06 18.31 25.40
N ALA A 598 8.98 19.18 25.83
CA ALA A 598 8.78 20.05 26.98
C ALA A 598 7.63 21.05 26.78
N LEU A 599 7.47 21.57 25.55
CA LEU A 599 6.39 22.46 25.18
C LEU A 599 5.04 21.72 25.10
N LEU A 600 5.00 20.60 24.37
CA LEU A 600 3.78 19.82 24.18
C LEU A 600 3.28 19.15 25.47
N ASP A 601 4.19 18.68 26.33
CA ASP A 601 3.86 18.18 27.66
C ASP A 601 3.32 19.29 28.57
N TRP A 602 3.81 20.52 28.44
CA TRP A 602 3.26 21.63 29.22
C TRP A 602 1.89 22.08 28.71
N THR A 603 1.69 22.19 27.40
CA THR A 603 0.40 22.61 26.84
C THR A 603 -0.65 21.51 26.96
N THR A 604 -0.25 20.25 26.75
CA THR A 604 -1.12 19.07 26.81
C THR A 604 -0.48 17.95 27.66
N PRO A 605 -0.57 18.04 28.99
CA PRO A 605 0.04 17.07 29.89
C PRO A 605 -0.42 15.63 29.62
N GLY A 606 0.54 14.70 29.57
CA GLY A 606 0.28 13.27 29.40
C GLY A 606 0.14 12.77 27.96
N LEU A 607 0.01 13.65 26.96
CA LEU A 607 -0.11 13.23 25.55
C LEU A 607 1.09 12.39 25.10
N LEU A 608 2.31 12.87 25.35
CA LEU A 608 3.56 12.23 24.91
C LEU A 608 4.11 11.20 25.90
N GLY A 609 3.44 11.00 27.04
CA GLY A 609 3.94 10.20 28.15
C GLY A 609 5.22 10.75 28.81
N PRO A 610 5.86 9.98 29.69
CA PRO A 610 7.07 10.40 30.40
C PRO A 610 8.24 10.69 29.45
N LEU A 611 9.07 11.70 29.77
CA LEU A 611 10.22 12.11 28.96
C LEU A 611 11.15 10.94 28.60
N SER A 612 11.41 10.02 29.55
CA SER A 612 12.28 8.87 29.30
C SER A 612 11.71 7.87 28.30
N ALA A 613 10.38 7.74 28.20
CA ALA A 613 9.73 6.91 27.19
C ALA A 613 9.78 7.60 25.82
N PHE A 614 9.53 8.91 25.77
CA PHE A 614 9.63 9.70 24.53
C PHE A 614 11.06 9.67 23.96
N GLN A 615 12.09 9.82 24.80
CA GLN A 615 13.48 9.75 24.37
C GLN A 615 13.87 8.40 23.77
N ARG A 616 13.33 7.30 24.29
CA ARG A 616 13.62 5.95 23.77
C ARG A 616 12.90 5.66 22.45
N ASN A 617 11.67 6.15 22.30
CA ASN A 617 10.77 5.70 21.23
C ASN A 617 10.73 6.68 20.03
N VAL A 618 11.05 7.96 20.26
CA VAL A 618 10.86 9.02 19.26
C VAL A 618 12.13 9.82 19.01
N ALA A 619 12.85 10.22 20.06
CA ALA A 619 14.02 11.09 19.93
C ALA A 619 15.35 10.30 19.75
N VAL A 620 15.31 9.21 18.98
CA VAL A 620 16.46 8.31 18.69
C VAL A 620 17.55 9.05 17.92
#